data_AF-A0A2H6BGC7-F1
#
_entry.id   AF-A0A2H6BGC7-F1
#
_cell.length_a   1.000
_cell.length_b   1.000
_cell.length_c   1.000
_cell.angle_alpha   90.00
_cell.angle_beta   90.00
_cell.angle_gamma   90.00
#
_symmetry.space_group_name_H-M   'P 1'
#
loop_
_entity.id
_entity.type
_entity.pdbx_description
1 polymer ?
#
loop_
_entity_poly.entity_id
_entity_poly.type
_entity_poly.pdbx_seq_one_letter_code
_entity_poly.pdbx_strand_id
1 'polypeptide(L)'
;MTDSAERVADVIEQIAAAMSVEATGAADQGLARVAQEGAFDDRYRVWRGRSGARYLVTVMPLGEAIRIENGVVLVVAVDADGSRRVVWAGESGAGLPGLRLEPGLRLEAHVHLIALSAEKRKAAIDDLADGAQSYSSVLSVSAEASHASVGSVTPSRSSSRTVFRT
;
A
#
# COMPACT_ATOMS: atom_id res chain seq x y z
N MET A 1 -1.21 37.62 0.30
CA MET A 1 -0.48 36.32 0.36
C MET A 1 -1.12 35.34 1.35
N THR A 2 -2.34 35.60 1.82
CA THR A 2 -3.07 34.86 2.87
C THR A 2 -4.11 33.85 2.31
N ASP A 3 -4.59 34.04 1.08
CA ASP A 3 -5.67 33.26 0.45
C ASP A 3 -5.30 31.77 0.19
N SER A 4 -4.03 31.44 -0.05
CA SER A 4 -3.62 30.04 -0.31
C SER A 4 -3.52 29.18 0.95
N ALA A 5 -3.15 29.75 2.10
CA ALA A 5 -3.02 28.99 3.34
C ALA A 5 -4.39 28.67 3.94
N GLU A 6 -5.33 29.61 3.82
CA GLU A 6 -6.72 29.48 4.28
C GLU A 6 -7.48 28.40 3.49
N ARG A 7 -7.32 28.35 2.17
CA ARG A 7 -7.89 27.28 1.33
C ARG A 7 -7.35 25.88 1.65
N VAL A 8 -6.08 25.78 2.06
CA VAL A 8 -5.50 24.49 2.44
C VAL A 8 -6.08 24.01 3.78
N ALA A 9 -6.29 24.92 4.73
CA ALA A 9 -6.94 24.61 6.00
C ALA A 9 -8.39 24.14 5.81
N ASP A 10 -9.17 24.82 4.95
CA ASP A 10 -10.55 24.43 4.62
C ASP A 10 -10.64 23.04 3.97
N VAL A 11 -9.71 22.73 3.06
CA VAL A 11 -9.63 21.40 2.44
C VAL A 11 -9.27 20.34 3.47
N ILE A 12 -8.34 20.62 4.38
CA ILE A 12 -7.98 19.71 5.47
C ILE A 12 -9.17 19.45 6.40
N GLU A 13 -9.94 20.49 6.74
CA GLU A 13 -11.10 20.38 7.62
C GLU A 13 -12.25 19.61 6.97
N GLN A 14 -12.53 19.88 5.68
CA GLN A 14 -13.50 19.10 4.90
C GLN A 14 -13.10 17.62 4.77
N ILE A 15 -11.81 17.33 4.59
CA ILE A 15 -11.33 15.95 4.53
C ILE A 15 -11.43 15.27 5.90
N ALA A 16 -11.04 15.96 6.98
CA ALA A 16 -11.12 15.43 8.33
C ALA A 16 -12.57 15.08 8.71
N ALA A 17 -13.55 15.87 8.27
CA ALA A 17 -14.97 15.61 8.51
C ALA A 17 -15.54 14.41 7.72
N ALA A 18 -14.92 14.02 6.60
CA ALA A 18 -15.39 12.90 5.76
C ALA A 18 -14.85 11.53 6.21
N MET A 19 -13.93 11.47 7.17
CA MET A 19 -13.20 10.25 7.54
C MET A 19 -13.77 9.60 8.81
N SER A 20 -14.50 8.49 8.64
CA SER A 20 -14.76 7.52 9.71
C SER A 20 -14.10 6.19 9.36
N VAL A 21 -13.36 5.61 10.31
CA VAL A 21 -12.67 4.32 10.14
C VAL A 21 -13.57 3.23 10.71
N GLU A 22 -14.28 2.51 9.86
CA GLU A 22 -14.91 1.24 10.23
C GLU A 22 -14.07 0.05 9.74
N ALA A 23 -13.65 -0.79 10.68
CA ALA A 23 -12.87 -1.99 10.43
C ALA A 23 -13.72 -3.08 9.77
N THR A 24 -13.18 -3.81 8.79
CA THR A 24 -13.85 -4.98 8.20
C THR A 24 -12.84 -6.04 7.74
N GLY A 25 -13.05 -7.28 8.18
CA GLY A 25 -12.02 -8.31 8.33
C GLY A 25 -11.56 -9.12 7.08
N ALA A 26 -10.30 -9.54 7.20
CA ALA A 26 -9.59 -10.77 6.83
C ALA A 26 -9.78 -11.47 5.45
N ALA A 27 -8.88 -11.13 4.52
CA ALA A 27 -8.05 -12.05 3.70
C ALA A 27 -6.92 -11.22 3.05
N ASP A 28 -5.64 -11.53 3.29
CA ASP A 28 -4.41 -10.79 2.89
C ASP A 28 -4.63 -9.36 2.34
N GLN A 29 -5.21 -8.47 3.15
CA GLN A 29 -5.63 -7.12 2.76
C GLN A 29 -4.47 -6.10 2.74
N GLY A 30 -3.23 -6.57 2.63
CA GLY A 30 -2.05 -5.72 2.83
C GLY A 30 -1.82 -5.34 4.29
N LEU A 31 -2.36 -6.08 5.25
CA LEU A 31 -2.02 -5.92 6.66
C LEU A 31 -0.55 -6.28 6.88
N ALA A 32 0.14 -5.50 7.72
CA ALA A 32 1.46 -5.87 8.17
C ALA A 32 1.39 -7.12 9.05
N ARG A 33 2.42 -7.95 9.03
CA ARG A 33 2.51 -9.16 9.85
C ARG A 33 2.27 -8.86 11.35
N VAL A 34 2.77 -7.73 11.84
CA VAL A 34 2.55 -7.30 13.24
C VAL A 34 1.07 -7.03 13.55
N ALA A 35 0.30 -6.55 12.57
CA ALA A 35 -1.15 -6.36 12.70
C ALA A 35 -1.92 -7.69 12.63
N GLN A 36 -1.42 -8.66 11.87
CA GLN A 36 -2.01 -10.00 11.79
C GLN A 36 -1.80 -10.83 13.06
N GLU A 37 -0.63 -10.70 13.69
CA GLU A 37 -0.21 -11.51 14.84
C GLU A 37 -0.46 -10.82 16.19
N GLY A 38 -0.84 -9.54 16.21
CA GLY A 38 -1.01 -8.74 17.41
C GLY A 38 -2.35 -8.01 17.50
N ALA A 39 -2.64 -7.43 18.66
CA ALA A 39 -3.83 -6.60 18.89
C ALA A 39 -3.62 -5.15 18.42
N PHE A 40 -3.24 -4.99 17.15
CA PHE A 40 -2.99 -3.68 16.54
C PHE A 40 -4.03 -3.31 15.46
N ASP A 41 -5.09 -4.10 15.33
CA ASP A 41 -6.15 -3.94 14.33
C ASP A 41 -5.57 -3.67 12.92
N ASP A 42 -6.24 -2.83 12.15
CA ASP A 42 -5.82 -2.45 10.80
C ASP A 42 -4.77 -1.33 10.78
N ARG A 43 -4.16 -1.01 11.94
CA ARG A 43 -3.29 0.15 12.11
C ARG A 43 -2.03 0.08 11.27
N TYR A 44 -1.50 -1.12 11.00
CA TYR A 44 -0.28 -1.28 10.22
C TYR A 44 -0.55 -2.02 8.92
N ARG A 45 -0.19 -1.39 7.81
CA ARG A 45 -0.35 -1.94 6.46
C ARG A 45 0.98 -1.93 5.71
N VAL A 46 1.05 -2.69 4.62
CA VAL A 46 2.22 -2.77 3.75
C VAL A 46 1.81 -2.46 2.33
N TRP A 47 2.43 -1.43 1.75
CA TRP A 47 2.34 -1.12 0.33
C TRP A 47 3.48 -1.77 -0.45
N ARG A 48 3.20 -2.13 -1.70
CA ARG A 48 4.26 -2.47 -2.67
C ARG A 48 4.38 -1.29 -3.63
N GLY A 49 5.58 -0.73 -3.72
CA GLY A 49 5.86 0.29 -4.72
C GLY A 49 6.08 -0.33 -6.10
N ARG A 50 6.22 0.50 -7.14
CA ARG A 50 6.46 0.06 -8.52
C ARG A 50 7.74 -0.76 -8.67
N SER A 51 8.74 -0.51 -7.82
CA SER A 51 9.98 -1.28 -7.73
C SER A 51 9.81 -2.69 -7.16
N GLY A 52 8.66 -3.00 -6.56
CA GLY A 52 8.42 -4.23 -5.78
C GLY A 52 8.87 -4.12 -4.31
N ALA A 53 9.51 -3.02 -3.91
CA ALA A 53 9.86 -2.75 -2.52
C ALA A 53 8.60 -2.68 -1.64
N ARG A 54 8.73 -3.11 -0.38
CA ARG A 54 7.64 -3.13 0.60
C ARG A 54 7.79 -1.97 1.57
N TYR A 55 6.72 -1.21 1.74
CA TYR A 55 6.66 -0.03 2.59
C TYR A 55 5.68 -0.26 3.73
N LEU A 56 6.19 -0.35 4.95
CA LEU A 56 5.34 -0.37 6.14
C LEU A 56 4.75 1.02 6.36
N VAL A 57 3.44 1.08 6.54
CA VAL A 57 2.69 2.30 6.82
C VAL A 57 1.84 2.13 8.07
N THR A 58 1.59 3.23 8.77
CA THR A 58 0.57 3.33 9.81
C THR A 58 -0.66 4.04 9.27
N VAL A 59 -1.84 3.54 9.58
CA VAL A 59 -3.14 4.14 9.24
C VAL A 59 -3.55 5.07 10.38
N MET A 60 -3.94 6.29 10.06
CA MET A 60 -4.36 7.30 11.05
C MET A 60 -5.23 8.40 10.42
N PRO A 61 -5.87 9.27 11.21
CA PRO A 61 -6.60 10.43 10.68
C PRO A 61 -5.69 11.35 9.84
N LEU A 62 -6.17 11.86 8.71
CA LEU A 62 -5.35 12.72 7.83
C LEU A 62 -4.87 13.98 8.54
N GLY A 63 -5.73 14.59 9.37
CA GLY A 63 -5.38 15.78 10.15
C GLY A 63 -4.20 15.55 11.11
N GLU A 64 -3.99 14.33 11.58
CA GLU A 64 -2.80 13.96 12.35
C GLU A 64 -1.61 13.66 11.43
N ALA A 65 -1.84 12.89 10.35
CA ALA A 65 -0.80 12.49 9.40
C ALA A 65 -0.02 13.68 8.82
N ILE A 66 -0.72 14.77 8.45
CA ILE A 66 -0.08 15.96 7.87
C ILE A 66 0.79 16.74 8.86
N ARG A 67 0.58 16.56 10.17
CA ARG A 67 1.34 17.26 11.23
C ARG A 67 2.60 16.52 11.65
N ILE A 68 2.74 15.25 11.25
CA ILE A 68 3.95 14.49 11.56
C ILE A 68 5.12 15.14 10.84
N GLU A 69 6.27 15.27 11.48
CA GLU A 69 7.45 15.77 10.79
C GLU A 69 8.10 14.67 9.94
N ASN A 70 8.50 15.02 8.72
CA ASN A 70 9.29 14.14 7.83
C ASN A 70 8.62 12.78 7.52
N GLY A 71 7.29 12.71 7.52
CA GLY A 71 6.54 11.52 7.13
C GLY A 71 6.26 11.53 5.63
N VAL A 72 6.26 10.35 5.00
CA VAL A 72 5.63 10.19 3.67
C VAL A 72 4.17 9.83 3.90
N VAL A 73 3.27 10.67 3.44
CA VAL A 73 1.82 10.52 3.58
C VAL A 73 1.22 10.08 2.26
N LEU A 74 0.41 9.03 2.31
CA LEU A 74 -0.45 8.60 1.21
C LEU A 74 -1.90 8.90 1.61
N VAL A 75 -2.62 9.63 0.77
CA VAL A 75 -4.08 9.68 0.85
C VAL A 75 -4.59 8.52 0.02
N VAL A 76 -5.40 7.68 0.63
CA VAL A 76 -5.87 6.42 0.05
C VAL A 76 -7.37 6.43 0.00
N ALA A 77 -7.92 6.18 -1.18
CA ALA A 77 -9.33 5.89 -1.36
C ALA A 77 -9.59 4.42 -1.03
N VAL A 78 -10.65 4.17 -0.27
CA VAL A 78 -11.18 2.83 0.02
C VAL A 78 -12.44 2.66 -0.80
N ASP A 79 -12.41 1.73 -1.75
CA ASP A 79 -13.55 1.42 -2.60
C ASP A 79 -14.55 0.51 -1.83
N ALA A 80 -15.76 0.35 -2.37
CA ALA A 80 -16.84 -0.39 -1.69
C ALA A 80 -16.52 -1.88 -1.45
N ASP A 81 -15.61 -2.45 -2.23
CA ASP A 81 -15.10 -3.82 -2.06
C ASP A 81 -13.95 -3.92 -1.04
N GLY A 82 -13.56 -2.80 -0.42
CA GLY A 82 -12.45 -2.71 0.53
C GLY A 82 -11.07 -2.59 -0.14
N SER A 83 -11.00 -2.55 -1.47
CA SER A 83 -9.76 -2.28 -2.18
C SER A 83 -9.28 -0.85 -1.93
N ARG A 84 -7.98 -0.63 -2.09
CA ARG A 84 -7.31 0.60 -1.70
C ARG A 84 -6.47 1.11 -2.85
N ARG A 85 -6.60 2.40 -3.15
CA ARG A 85 -5.81 3.07 -4.19
C ARG A 85 -5.22 4.37 -3.66
N VAL A 86 -3.94 4.60 -3.93
CA VAL A 86 -3.31 5.89 -3.62
C VAL A 86 -3.92 6.93 -4.56
N VAL A 87 -4.52 7.96 -3.98
CA VAL A 87 -5.02 9.13 -4.73
C VAL A 87 -4.06 10.31 -4.66
N TRP A 88 -3.16 10.28 -3.68
CA TRP A 88 -2.09 11.26 -3.54
C TRP A 88 -0.97 10.70 -2.65
N ALA A 89 0.27 11.09 -2.95
CA ALA A 89 1.44 10.79 -2.14
C ALA A 89 2.32 12.05 -2.03
N GLY A 90 2.84 12.32 -0.83
CA GLY A 90 3.72 13.45 -0.60
C GLY A 90 4.36 13.45 0.78
N GLU A 91 5.17 14.46 1.08
CA GLU A 91 5.71 14.66 2.42
C GLU A 91 4.68 15.37 3.31
N SER A 92 4.67 15.01 4.58
CA SER A 92 3.89 15.71 5.60
C SER A 92 4.34 17.17 5.73
N GLY A 93 3.42 18.08 6.07
CA GLY A 93 3.65 19.52 6.07
C GLY A 93 3.74 20.17 4.68
N ALA A 94 3.83 19.38 3.60
CA ALA A 94 3.59 19.92 2.26
C ALA A 94 2.09 20.23 2.10
N GLY A 95 1.76 21.23 1.28
CA GLY A 95 0.39 21.37 0.78
C GLY A 95 -0.04 20.08 0.05
N LEU A 96 -1.32 19.96 -0.26
CA LEU A 96 -1.88 18.84 -1.04
C LEU A 96 -2.15 19.26 -2.50
N PRO A 97 -1.13 19.66 -3.30
CA PRO A 97 -1.36 20.18 -4.64
C PRO A 97 -1.94 19.09 -5.54
N GLY A 98 -2.96 19.43 -6.29
CA GLY A 98 -3.57 18.54 -7.28
C GLY A 98 -4.44 17.43 -6.69
N LEU A 99 -4.58 17.33 -5.36
CA LEU A 99 -5.55 16.41 -4.76
C LEU A 99 -6.97 16.84 -5.16
N ARG A 100 -7.67 15.96 -5.85
CA ARG A 100 -9.09 16.10 -6.19
C ARG A 100 -9.83 14.92 -5.60
N LEU A 101 -10.83 15.23 -4.77
CA LEU A 101 -11.63 14.22 -4.08
C LEU A 101 -13.05 14.28 -4.63
N GLU A 102 -13.53 13.13 -5.11
CA GLU A 102 -14.95 12.95 -5.41
C GLU A 102 -15.74 12.91 -4.10
N PRO A 103 -16.90 13.57 -4.02
CA PRO A 103 -17.78 13.45 -2.87
C PRO A 103 -18.16 12.00 -2.58
N GLY A 104 -18.19 11.62 -1.31
CA GLY A 104 -18.59 10.27 -0.88
C GLY A 104 -17.49 9.20 -0.92
N LEU A 105 -16.27 9.56 -1.33
CA LEU A 105 -15.11 8.67 -1.16
C LEU A 105 -14.78 8.47 0.32
N ARG A 106 -14.66 7.21 0.74
CA ARG A 106 -14.04 6.86 2.01
C ARG A 106 -12.53 6.99 1.87
N LEU A 107 -11.91 7.78 2.76
CA LEU A 107 -10.48 8.06 2.72
C LEU A 107 -9.76 7.54 3.97
N GLU A 108 -8.52 7.11 3.78
CA GLU A 108 -7.56 6.74 4.82
C GLU A 108 -6.24 7.51 4.59
N ALA A 109 -5.56 7.90 5.66
CA ALA A 109 -4.21 8.43 5.56
C ALA A 109 -3.21 7.36 6.04
N HIS A 110 -2.28 7.01 5.16
CA HIS A 110 -1.23 6.03 5.44
C HIS A 110 0.10 6.74 5.51
N VAL A 111 0.82 6.56 6.62
CA VAL A 111 2.07 7.27 6.86
C VAL A 111 3.25 6.30 6.93
N HIS A 112 4.25 6.53 6.09
CA HIS A 112 5.53 5.84 6.11
C HIS A 112 6.58 6.71 6.81
N LEU A 113 7.09 6.22 7.94
CA LEU A 113 8.00 6.96 8.83
C LEU A 113 9.46 6.45 8.80
N ILE A 114 9.76 5.44 7.97
CA ILE A 114 11.08 4.77 7.99
C ILE A 114 12.07 5.45 7.02
N ALA A 115 11.59 6.31 6.11
CA ALA A 115 12.42 7.07 5.19
C ALA A 115 13.06 8.29 5.89
N LEU A 116 14.19 8.06 6.57
CA LEU A 116 14.83 9.07 7.44
C LEU A 116 15.49 10.25 6.71
N SER A 117 15.84 10.12 5.42
CA SER A 117 16.43 11.21 4.63
C SER A 117 15.44 11.73 3.60
N ALA A 118 15.55 13.01 3.23
CA ALA A 118 14.73 13.63 2.20
C ALA A 118 14.80 12.87 0.87
N GLU A 119 15.98 12.41 0.48
CA GLU A 119 16.17 11.58 -0.72
C GLU A 119 15.39 10.26 -0.66
N LYS A 120 15.41 9.57 0.49
CA LYS A 120 14.65 8.34 0.68
C LYS A 120 13.15 8.59 0.70
N ARG A 121 12.69 9.73 1.23
CA ARG A 121 11.28 10.11 1.21
C ARG A 121 10.82 10.38 -0.21
N LYS A 122 11.60 11.15 -0.96
CA LYS A 122 11.36 11.37 -2.39
C LYS A 122 11.28 10.06 -3.17
N ALA A 123 12.25 9.16 -2.97
CA ALA A 123 12.25 7.85 -3.64
C ALA A 123 11.02 7.01 -3.25
N ALA A 124 10.60 7.03 -1.99
CA ALA A 124 9.39 6.34 -1.54
C ALA A 124 8.13 6.93 -2.18
N ILE A 125 8.01 8.26 -2.24
CA ILE A 125 6.89 8.95 -2.90
C ILE A 125 6.85 8.58 -4.38
N ASP A 126 7.97 8.71 -5.08
CA ASP A 126 8.07 8.38 -6.51
C ASP A 126 7.73 6.90 -6.78
N ASP A 127 8.02 5.99 -5.85
CA ASP A 127 7.69 4.57 -5.99
C ASP A 127 6.23 4.24 -5.64
N LEU A 128 5.57 5.07 -4.84
CA LEU A 128 4.22 4.85 -4.30
C LEU A 128 3.13 5.69 -4.97
N ALA A 129 3.47 6.72 -5.74
CA ALA A 129 2.54 7.76 -6.24
C ALA A 129 1.34 7.24 -7.08
N ASP A 130 1.42 6.03 -7.62
CA ASP A 130 0.34 5.38 -8.38
C ASP A 130 0.06 3.95 -7.85
N GLY A 131 0.37 3.71 -6.57
CA GLY A 131 0.15 2.43 -5.94
C GLY A 131 -1.33 2.07 -5.94
N ALA A 132 -1.67 0.93 -6.54
CA ALA A 132 -2.99 0.33 -6.41
C ALA A 132 -2.87 -1.01 -5.68
N GLN A 133 -3.76 -1.22 -4.71
CA GLN A 133 -3.97 -2.49 -4.05
C GLN A 133 -5.36 -3.00 -4.41
N SER A 134 -5.44 -3.67 -5.56
CA SER A 134 -6.61 -4.47 -5.91
C SER A 134 -6.45 -5.85 -5.29
N TYR A 135 -7.37 -6.18 -4.38
CA TYR A 135 -7.45 -7.50 -3.79
C TYR A 135 -8.55 -8.26 -4.52
N SER A 136 -8.16 -9.10 -5.48
CA SER A 136 -9.09 -10.08 -6.04
C SER A 136 -9.46 -11.05 -4.92
N SER A 137 -10.68 -10.94 -4.41
CA SER A 137 -11.34 -12.12 -3.86
C SER A 137 -11.38 -13.13 -5.00
N VAL A 138 -10.95 -14.37 -4.74
CA VAL A 138 -10.91 -15.48 -5.71
C VAL A 138 -9.82 -15.35 -6.80
N LEU A 139 -8.67 -15.99 -6.57
CA LEU A 139 -8.03 -16.74 -7.66
C LEU A 139 -8.95 -17.92 -7.96
N SER A 140 -9.90 -17.72 -8.88
CA SER A 140 -10.54 -18.85 -9.55
C SER A 140 -9.46 -19.49 -10.41
N VAL A 141 -8.75 -20.47 -9.87
CA VAL A 141 -8.00 -21.40 -10.72
C VAL A 141 -9.06 -22.18 -11.49
N SER A 142 -9.35 -21.76 -12.72
CA SER A 142 -10.14 -22.59 -13.63
C SER A 142 -9.37 -23.89 -13.85
N ALA A 143 -9.83 -24.95 -13.21
CA ALA A 143 -9.33 -26.31 -13.32
C ALA A 143 -9.68 -26.96 -14.68
N GLU A 144 -9.63 -26.20 -15.78
CA GLU A 144 -9.91 -26.70 -17.14
C GLU A 144 -8.64 -26.93 -17.97
N ALA A 145 -7.44 -26.59 -17.46
CA ALA A 145 -6.19 -26.71 -18.21
C ALA A 145 -5.28 -27.90 -17.81
N SER A 146 -5.76 -28.90 -17.05
CA SER A 146 -4.92 -30.05 -16.63
C SER A 146 -5.42 -31.42 -17.08
N HIS A 147 -6.22 -31.49 -18.14
CA HIS A 147 -6.39 -32.72 -18.94
C HIS A 147 -5.51 -32.69 -20.20
N ALA A 148 -4.23 -32.37 -20.05
CA ALA A 148 -3.22 -32.67 -21.07
C ALA A 148 -2.31 -33.78 -20.54
N SER A 149 -2.66 -35.01 -20.92
CA SER A 149 -1.76 -36.17 -21.08
C SER A 149 -0.44 -36.11 -20.28
N VAL A 150 -0.43 -36.69 -19.07
CA VAL A 150 0.81 -37.05 -18.39
C VAL A 150 1.44 -38.21 -19.15
N GLY A 151 2.28 -37.87 -20.13
CA GLY A 151 3.27 -38.77 -20.68
C GLY A 151 4.34 -39.00 -19.62
N SER A 152 4.25 -40.14 -18.93
CA SER A 152 5.29 -40.65 -18.04
C SER A 152 6.59 -40.87 -18.83
N VAL A 153 7.51 -39.90 -18.77
CA VAL A 153 8.91 -40.10 -19.17
C VAL A 153 9.73 -40.18 -17.90
N THR A 154 10.07 -41.40 -17.49
CA THR A 154 11.01 -41.67 -16.40
C THR A 154 12.41 -41.19 -16.82
N PRO A 155 13.05 -40.23 -16.14
CA PRO A 155 14.44 -39.91 -16.43
C PRO A 155 15.37 -41.01 -15.87
N SER A 156 16.10 -41.65 -16.78
CA SER A 156 17.15 -42.63 -16.50
C SER A 156 18.31 -41.98 -15.72
N ARG A 157 18.72 -42.60 -14.60
CA ARG A 157 19.91 -42.21 -13.83
C ARG A 157 21.16 -42.45 -14.67
N SER A 158 21.79 -41.38 -15.14
CA SER A 158 23.17 -41.43 -15.68
C SER A 158 24.17 -41.11 -14.57
N SER A 159 25.12 -42.01 -14.38
CA SER A 159 26.19 -42.00 -13.38
C SER A 159 27.23 -40.91 -13.65
N SER A 160 27.37 -39.95 -12.73
CA SER A 160 28.47 -38.96 -12.75
C SER A 160 29.76 -39.58 -12.20
N ARG A 161 30.79 -39.58 -13.03
CA ARG A 161 32.15 -40.06 -12.76
C ARG A 161 32.99 -38.86 -12.29
N THR A 162 33.40 -38.84 -11.02
CA THR A 162 34.27 -37.80 -10.45
C THR A 162 35.70 -38.00 -10.92
N VAL A 163 36.34 -36.96 -11.45
CA VAL A 163 37.79 -36.95 -11.73
C VAL A 163 38.44 -35.94 -10.79
N PHE A 164 39.22 -36.45 -9.82
CA PHE A 164 40.18 -35.65 -9.07
C PHE A 164 41.45 -35.47 -9.91
N ARG A 165 42.01 -34.27 -9.91
CA ARG A 165 43.40 -34.02 -10.31
C ARG A 165 44.16 -33.46 -9.10
N THR A 166 45.31 -34.07 -8.82
CA THR A 166 46.39 -33.60 -7.94
C THR A 166 47.25 -32.57 -8.65
#